data_AF-A0A6A6BVF5-F1
#
_entry.id   AF-A0A6A6BVF5-F1
#
_cell.length_a   1.000
_cell.length_b   1.000
_cell.length_c   1.000
_cell.angle_alpha   90.00
_cell.angle_beta   90.00
_cell.angle_gamma   90.00
#
_symmetry.space_group_name_H-M   'P 1'
#
loop_
_entity.id
_entity.type
_entity.pdbx_description
1 polymer ?
#
loop_
_entity_poly.entity_id
_entity_poly.type
_entity_poly.pdbx_seq_one_letter_code
_entity_poly.pdbx_strand_id
1 'polypeptide(L)'
;MSSNGSSIQAGNSNKNSNSNTTFDPSSVPYPTNNDITRPYGGHYHFMLSYGLKMHNQDDFDESKRILEGLQECEYQERVARAREEYKRESFSKWWSTPSCTKSYGGHYYFMLTYNLNMYDDEDFEYSKQILEEIKKEEFENRVDRAREEYEKKG
;
A
#
# COMPACT_ATOMS: atom_id res chain seq x y z
N MET A 1 54.48 8.19 -3.24
CA MET A 1 53.79 8.53 -4.50
C MET A 1 52.31 8.22 -4.32
N SER A 2 51.52 9.30 -4.42
CA SER A 2 50.08 9.44 -4.66
C SER A 2 49.05 8.65 -3.86
N SER A 3 48.48 9.39 -2.91
CA SER A 3 47.10 9.36 -2.42
C SER A 3 46.06 9.48 -3.55
N ASN A 4 44.87 8.90 -3.36
CA ASN A 4 43.55 9.34 -3.85
C ASN A 4 42.49 8.40 -3.21
N GLY A 5 41.46 8.80 -2.46
CA GLY A 5 40.78 10.09 -2.32
C GLY A 5 39.54 10.15 -3.22
N SER A 6 38.40 9.60 -2.78
CA SER A 6 37.02 9.80 -3.31
C SER A 6 36.06 9.03 -2.38
N SER A 7 35.20 9.58 -1.51
CA SER A 7 34.27 10.72 -1.54
C SER A 7 33.20 10.64 -2.63
N ILE A 8 32.08 9.95 -2.36
CA ILE A 8 30.77 10.19 -2.97
C ILE A 8 29.71 9.98 -1.87
N GLN A 9 29.34 11.06 -1.18
CA GLN A 9 28.06 11.78 -1.31
C GLN A 9 26.82 10.97 -0.87
N ALA A 10 26.43 11.27 0.37
CA ALA A 10 25.10 11.06 0.90
C ALA A 10 24.06 11.73 -0.01
N GLY A 11 23.30 10.92 -0.74
CA GLY A 11 22.10 11.33 -1.45
C GLY A 11 21.00 11.64 -0.44
N ASN A 12 20.99 12.88 0.04
CA ASN A 12 19.93 13.43 0.88
C ASN A 12 18.67 13.61 0.01
N SER A 13 17.89 12.53 -0.13
CA SER A 13 16.59 12.59 -0.81
C SER A 13 15.55 13.12 0.16
N ASN A 14 15.45 14.45 0.21
CA ASN A 14 14.39 15.17 0.89
C ASN A 14 13.09 14.97 0.09
N LYS A 15 12.42 13.82 0.25
CA LYS A 15 11.07 13.59 -0.29
C LYS A 15 10.05 14.28 0.62
N ASN A 16 9.91 15.58 0.41
CA ASN A 16 8.69 16.28 0.74
C ASN A 16 7.63 15.83 -0.27
N SER A 17 6.95 14.73 0.03
CA SER A 17 5.85 14.21 -0.78
C SER A 17 4.62 14.15 0.11
N ASN A 18 3.77 15.16 -0.07
CA ASN A 18 2.35 15.11 0.24
C ASN A 18 1.79 13.87 -0.45
N SER A 19 1.76 12.74 0.27
CA SER A 19 1.34 11.46 -0.27
C SER A 19 -0.07 11.20 0.24
N ASN A 20 -1.04 11.37 -0.65
CA ASN A 20 -2.24 10.55 -0.59
C ASN A 20 -1.76 9.12 -0.77
N THR A 21 -1.51 8.44 0.35
CA THR A 21 -0.97 7.08 0.36
C THR A 21 -2.01 6.18 -0.27
N THR A 22 -1.78 5.79 -1.52
CA THR A 22 -2.56 4.82 -2.27
C THR A 22 -1.67 3.60 -2.47
N PHE A 23 -2.22 2.40 -2.31
CA PHE A 23 -1.46 1.17 -2.51
C PHE A 23 -0.91 1.10 -3.94
N ASP A 24 0.41 0.93 -4.09
CA ASP A 24 1.10 0.80 -5.37
C ASP A 24 1.45 -0.69 -5.62
N PRO A 25 0.76 -1.38 -6.55
CA PRO A 25 1.04 -2.78 -6.88
C PRO A 25 2.47 -3.02 -7.40
N SER A 26 3.11 -2.00 -7.98
CA SER A 26 4.47 -2.13 -8.52
C SER A 26 5.55 -2.24 -7.43
N SER A 27 5.20 -1.90 -6.19
CA SER A 27 6.06 -2.10 -5.03
C SER A 27 6.18 -3.56 -4.59
N VAL A 28 5.27 -4.43 -5.06
CA VAL A 28 5.27 -5.86 -4.72
C VAL A 28 6.30 -6.60 -5.59
N PRO A 29 7.23 -7.37 -5.01
CA PRO A 29 8.28 -8.05 -5.77
C PRO A 29 7.70 -9.19 -6.61
N TYR A 30 7.99 -9.16 -7.92
CA TYR A 30 7.64 -10.22 -8.85
C TYR A 30 8.34 -11.54 -8.47
N PRO A 31 7.64 -12.69 -8.49
CA PRO A 31 8.21 -13.97 -8.09
C PRO A 31 9.29 -14.43 -9.06
N THR A 32 10.37 -14.99 -8.51
CA THR A 32 11.45 -15.58 -9.31
C THR A 32 11.11 -17.03 -9.70
N ASN A 33 11.77 -17.57 -10.72
CA ASN A 33 11.63 -19.00 -11.07
C ASN A 33 11.95 -19.92 -9.87
N ASN A 34 12.87 -19.50 -9.00
CA ASN A 34 13.20 -20.26 -7.79
C ASN A 34 12.05 -20.22 -6.77
N ASP A 35 11.31 -19.12 -6.66
CA ASP A 35 10.14 -19.06 -5.76
C ASP A 35 9.09 -20.10 -6.15
N ILE A 36 8.90 -20.31 -7.45
CA ILE A 36 7.93 -21.27 -8.00
C ILE A 36 8.46 -22.70 -7.97
N THR A 37 9.73 -22.93 -8.30
CA THR A 37 10.30 -24.28 -8.43
C THR A 37 10.81 -24.86 -7.10
N ARG A 38 11.12 -24.04 -6.09
CA ARG A 38 11.63 -24.48 -4.79
C ARG A 38 10.71 -25.50 -4.08
N PRO A 39 9.36 -25.33 -4.04
CA PRO A 39 8.46 -26.32 -3.45
C PRO A 39 8.54 -27.70 -4.11
N TYR A 40 8.92 -27.76 -5.38
CA TYR A 40 9.08 -29.01 -6.13
C TYR A 40 10.45 -29.66 -5.90
N GLY A 41 11.39 -29.01 -5.22
CA GLY A 41 12.79 -29.45 -5.13
C GLY A 41 13.69 -28.89 -6.25
N GLY A 42 13.25 -27.82 -6.92
CA GLY A 42 13.98 -27.16 -7.99
C GLY A 42 13.46 -27.51 -9.39
N HIS A 43 14.06 -26.89 -10.41
CA HIS A 43 13.53 -26.92 -11.79
C HIS A 43 13.47 -28.33 -12.41
N TYR A 44 14.45 -29.19 -12.12
CA TYR A 44 14.44 -30.58 -12.59
C TYR A 44 13.21 -31.35 -12.09
N HIS A 45 12.94 -31.29 -10.78
CA HIS A 45 11.80 -31.98 -10.18
C HIS A 45 10.46 -31.34 -10.54
N PHE A 46 10.43 -30.02 -10.76
CA PHE A 46 9.30 -29.34 -11.34
C PHE A 46 8.96 -29.89 -12.73
N MET A 47 9.91 -29.98 -13.65
CA MET A 47 9.64 -30.56 -14.98
C MET A 47 9.12 -32.00 -14.86
N LEU A 48 9.73 -32.81 -14.00
CA LEU A 48 9.28 -34.19 -13.77
C LEU A 48 7.86 -34.27 -13.21
N SER A 49 7.43 -33.36 -12.33
CA SER A 49 6.07 -33.38 -11.78
C SER A 49 4.98 -33.11 -12.82
N TYR A 50 5.34 -32.41 -13.91
CA TYR A 50 4.47 -32.19 -15.07
C TYR A 50 4.71 -33.20 -16.20
N GLY A 51 5.53 -34.24 -15.99
CA GLY A 51 5.82 -35.26 -16.98
C GLY A 51 6.73 -34.80 -18.14
N LEU A 52 7.42 -33.66 -17.97
CA LEU A 52 8.27 -33.03 -18.98
C LEU A 52 9.70 -33.57 -18.92
N LYS A 53 10.36 -33.72 -20.07
CA LYS A 53 11.74 -34.23 -20.16
C LYS A 53 12.73 -33.08 -20.39
N MET A 54 13.72 -32.93 -19.50
CA MET A 54 14.76 -31.89 -19.60
C MET A 54 15.58 -31.90 -20.90
N HIS A 55 15.73 -33.06 -21.53
CA HIS A 55 16.51 -33.20 -22.76
C HIS A 55 15.69 -32.99 -24.03
N ASN A 56 14.37 -32.83 -23.92
CA ASN A 56 13.49 -32.52 -25.03
C ASN A 56 13.28 -31.00 -25.06
N GLN A 57 13.61 -30.36 -26.18
CA GLN A 57 13.50 -28.92 -26.33
C GLN A 57 12.04 -28.44 -26.23
N ASP A 58 11.10 -29.19 -26.80
CA ASP A 58 9.68 -28.84 -26.77
C ASP A 58 9.12 -28.88 -25.34
N ASP A 59 9.53 -29.89 -24.56
CA ASP A 59 9.15 -30.02 -23.15
C ASP A 59 9.82 -28.93 -22.28
N PHE A 60 11.04 -28.52 -22.64
CA PHE A 60 11.72 -27.44 -21.95
C PHE A 60 11.03 -26.10 -22.19
N ASP A 61 10.63 -25.80 -23.43
CA ASP A 61 9.88 -24.58 -23.74
C ASP A 61 8.46 -24.62 -23.17
N GLU A 62 7.83 -25.79 -23.10
CA GLU A 62 6.57 -25.96 -22.35
C GLU A 62 6.75 -25.65 -20.86
N SER A 63 7.84 -26.10 -20.25
CA SER A 63 8.12 -25.82 -18.84
C SER A 63 8.25 -24.33 -18.55
N LYS A 64 8.80 -23.54 -19.49
CA LYS A 64 8.88 -22.08 -19.37
C LYS A 64 7.50 -21.45 -19.41
N ARG A 65 6.63 -21.87 -20.33
CA ARG A 65 5.25 -21.36 -20.42
C ARG A 65 4.45 -21.63 -19.14
N ILE A 66 4.60 -22.83 -18.57
CA ILE A 66 3.98 -23.17 -17.29
C ILE A 66 4.55 -22.29 -16.17
N LEU A 67 5.87 -22.10 -16.12
CA LEU A 67 6.52 -21.24 -15.13
C LEU A 67 6.01 -19.80 -15.20
N GLU A 68 5.94 -19.21 -16.39
CA GLU A 68 5.44 -17.85 -16.61
C GLU A 68 3.99 -17.72 -16.11
N GLY A 69 3.13 -18.70 -16.41
CA GLY A 69 1.76 -18.71 -15.91
C GLY A 69 1.67 -18.79 -14.39
N LEU A 70 2.49 -19.63 -13.76
CA LEU A 70 2.55 -19.75 -12.30
C LEU A 70 3.12 -18.51 -11.62
N GLN A 71 4.11 -17.86 -12.22
CA GLN A 71 4.66 -16.59 -11.72
C GLN A 71 3.60 -15.50 -11.73
N GLU A 72 2.79 -15.42 -12.78
CA GLU A 72 1.72 -14.43 -12.84
C GLU A 72 0.66 -14.68 -11.76
N CYS A 73 0.22 -15.94 -11.58
CA CYS A 73 -0.72 -16.28 -10.50
C CYS A 73 -0.17 -15.92 -9.12
N GLU A 74 1.07 -16.33 -8.81
CA GLU A 74 1.73 -16.01 -7.54
C GLU A 74 1.91 -14.49 -7.35
N TYR A 75 2.21 -13.75 -8.41
CA TYR A 75 2.31 -12.30 -8.34
C TYR A 75 0.98 -11.65 -7.97
N GLN A 76 -0.12 -12.05 -8.61
CA GLN A 76 -1.46 -11.55 -8.29
C GLN A 76 -1.86 -11.87 -6.84
N GLU A 77 -1.53 -13.06 -6.33
CA GLU A 77 -1.76 -13.42 -4.94
C GLU A 77 -0.94 -12.57 -3.96
N ARG A 78 0.33 -12.30 -4.27
CA ARG A 78 1.18 -11.39 -3.47
C ARG A 78 0.62 -9.98 -3.45
N VAL A 79 0.17 -9.47 -4.59
CA VAL A 79 -0.47 -8.15 -4.71
C VAL A 79 -1.74 -8.08 -3.88
N ALA A 80 -2.60 -9.11 -3.95
CA ALA A 80 -3.81 -9.18 -3.15
C ALA A 80 -3.50 -9.17 -1.65
N ARG A 81 -2.54 -9.98 -1.20
CA ARG A 81 -2.13 -10.03 0.21
C ARG A 81 -1.57 -8.69 0.70
N ALA A 82 -0.68 -8.08 -0.08
CA ALA A 82 -0.09 -6.79 0.25
C ALA A 82 -1.14 -5.67 0.29
N ARG A 83 -2.15 -5.72 -0.59
CA ARG A 83 -3.28 -4.80 -0.58
C ARG A 83 -4.09 -4.95 0.71
N GLU A 84 -4.42 -6.16 1.12
CA GLU A 84 -5.18 -6.41 2.36
C GLU A 84 -4.41 -5.99 3.61
N GLU A 85 -3.09 -6.24 3.67
CA GLU A 85 -2.25 -5.76 4.76
C GLU A 85 -2.20 -4.23 4.81
N TYR A 86 -2.01 -3.59 3.64
CA TYR A 86 -2.07 -2.14 3.51
C TYR A 86 -3.40 -1.57 3.99
N LYS A 87 -4.52 -2.21 3.64
CA LYS A 87 -5.85 -1.85 4.15
C LYS A 87 -5.89 -1.95 5.66
N ARG A 88 -5.50 -3.08 6.24
CA ARG A 88 -5.52 -3.28 7.70
C ARG A 88 -4.69 -2.24 8.45
N GLU A 89 -3.50 -1.92 7.95
CA GLU A 89 -2.62 -0.93 8.57
C GLU A 89 -3.15 0.50 8.40
N SER A 90 -3.60 0.85 7.19
CA SER A 90 -4.20 2.16 6.90
C SER A 90 -5.44 2.38 7.74
N PHE A 91 -6.30 1.36 7.83
CA PHE A 91 -7.47 1.33 8.69
C PHE A 91 -7.01 1.54 10.13
N SER A 92 -6.17 0.67 10.70
CA SER A 92 -5.72 0.74 12.12
C SER A 92 -5.13 2.11 12.52
N LYS A 93 -4.26 2.68 11.67
CA LYS A 93 -3.68 4.00 11.89
C LYS A 93 -4.74 5.11 11.92
N TRP A 94 -5.79 4.94 11.12
CA TRP A 94 -6.89 5.89 11.01
C TRP A 94 -7.93 5.72 12.14
N TRP A 95 -8.15 4.50 12.65
CA TRP A 95 -8.98 4.21 13.83
C TRP A 95 -8.41 4.72 15.15
N SER A 96 -7.16 5.18 15.17
CA SER A 96 -6.62 5.95 16.29
C SER A 96 -7.35 7.30 16.32
N THR A 97 -8.51 7.33 17.00
CA THR A 97 -9.54 8.38 16.94
C THR A 97 -8.97 9.78 16.74
N PRO A 98 -9.10 10.37 15.54
CA PRO A 98 -8.93 11.80 15.36
C PRO A 98 -9.91 12.51 16.29
N SER A 99 -9.50 13.63 16.92
CA SER A 99 -10.38 14.33 17.87
C SER A 99 -11.72 14.73 17.26
N CYS A 100 -11.76 14.98 15.94
CA CYS A 100 -12.97 15.34 15.20
C CYS A 100 -14.00 14.19 15.07
N THR A 101 -13.62 12.93 15.25
CA THR A 101 -14.59 11.80 15.29
C THR A 101 -15.17 11.58 16.70
N LYS A 102 -14.61 12.22 17.73
CA LYS A 102 -15.11 12.06 19.11
C LYS A 102 -16.51 12.65 19.28
N SER A 103 -16.82 13.74 18.60
CA SER A 103 -18.17 14.34 18.59
C SER A 103 -19.23 13.38 18.06
N TYR A 104 -18.84 12.46 17.18
CA TYR A 104 -19.70 11.43 16.62
C TYR A 104 -19.76 10.15 17.47
N GLY A 105 -19.05 10.06 18.61
CA GLY A 105 -18.98 8.83 19.41
C GLY A 105 -17.97 7.80 18.88
N GLY A 106 -17.06 8.22 18.00
CA GLY A 106 -16.04 7.38 17.37
C GLY A 106 -16.32 7.12 15.90
N HIS A 107 -15.35 6.48 15.23
CA HIS A 107 -15.38 6.35 13.78
C HIS A 107 -16.52 5.44 13.26
N TYR A 108 -16.90 4.40 13.99
CA TYR A 108 -18.03 3.54 13.60
C TYR A 108 -19.33 4.34 13.44
N TYR A 109 -19.66 5.18 14.43
CA TYR A 109 -20.83 6.04 14.38
C TYR A 109 -20.70 7.15 13.35
N PHE A 110 -19.48 7.65 13.10
CA PHE A 110 -19.21 8.56 11.99
C PHE A 110 -19.60 7.91 10.65
N MET A 111 -19.13 6.70 10.36
CA MET A 111 -19.50 6.00 9.11
C MET A 111 -21.01 5.84 8.98
N LEU A 112 -21.69 5.43 10.05
CA LEU A 112 -23.15 5.30 10.05
C LEU A 112 -23.86 6.64 9.83
N THR A 113 -23.35 7.74 10.38
CA THR A 113 -23.94 9.08 10.23
C THR A 113 -23.97 9.51 8.77
N TYR A 114 -22.94 9.15 8.00
CA TYR A 114 -22.84 9.44 6.57
C TYR A 114 -23.34 8.29 5.68
N ASN A 115 -23.97 7.27 6.27
CA ASN A 115 -24.47 6.08 5.58
C ASN A 115 -23.38 5.37 4.74
N LEU A 116 -22.17 5.29 5.28
CA LEU A 116 -21.01 4.69 4.64
C LEU A 116 -20.76 3.28 5.15
N ASN A 117 -20.41 2.38 4.25
CA ASN A 117 -20.01 1.03 4.57
C ASN A 117 -18.51 0.97 4.89
N MET A 118 -18.17 0.49 6.08
CA MET A 118 -16.78 0.37 6.54
C MET A 118 -15.96 -0.68 5.80
N TYR A 119 -16.60 -1.53 5.01
CA TYR A 119 -15.96 -2.58 4.21
C TYR A 119 -15.91 -2.28 2.72
N ASP A 120 -16.52 -1.17 2.30
CA ASP A 120 -16.48 -0.74 0.91
C ASP A 120 -15.33 0.26 0.71
N ASP A 121 -14.51 0.02 -0.32
CA ASP A 121 -13.30 0.81 -0.57
C ASP A 121 -13.64 2.24 -0.98
N GLU A 122 -14.72 2.44 -1.74
CA GLU A 122 -15.16 3.77 -2.20
C GLU A 122 -15.69 4.58 -1.02
N ASP A 123 -16.55 3.96 -0.20
CA ASP A 123 -17.08 4.59 1.01
C ASP A 123 -15.99 4.90 2.03
N PHE A 124 -14.99 4.03 2.17
CA PHE A 124 -13.85 4.29 3.07
C PHE A 124 -13.02 5.48 2.59
N GLU A 125 -12.67 5.57 1.31
CA GLU A 125 -11.95 6.73 0.77
C GLU A 125 -12.80 8.02 0.85
N TYR A 126 -14.10 7.92 0.58
CA TYR A 126 -15.02 9.04 0.72
C TYR A 126 -15.10 9.54 2.18
N SER A 127 -15.09 8.62 3.14
CA SER A 127 -15.05 8.95 4.57
C SER A 127 -13.81 9.77 4.96
N LYS A 128 -12.66 9.53 4.31
CA LYS A 128 -11.45 10.32 4.51
C LYS A 128 -11.61 11.75 4.01
N GLN A 129 -12.24 11.92 2.85
CA GLN A 129 -12.48 13.24 2.28
C GLN A 129 -13.39 14.08 3.19
N ILE A 130 -14.50 13.49 3.67
CA ILE A 130 -15.40 14.17 4.62
C ILE A 130 -14.65 14.61 5.87
N LEU A 131 -13.77 13.76 6.43
CA LEU A 131 -13.02 14.16 7.62
C LEU A 131 -11.98 15.24 7.37
N GLU A 132 -11.33 15.25 6.21
CA GLU A 132 -10.42 16.34 5.85
C GLU A 132 -11.20 17.66 5.70
N GLU A 133 -12.41 17.63 5.15
CA GLU A 133 -13.30 18.79 5.10
C GLU A 133 -13.69 19.27 6.50
N ILE A 134 -14.13 18.38 7.39
CA ILE A 134 -14.48 18.72 8.78
C ILE A 134 -13.28 19.34 9.51
N LYS A 135 -12.08 18.77 9.37
CA LYS A 135 -10.87 19.32 10.00
C LYS A 135 -10.55 20.72 9.48
N LYS A 136 -10.72 20.94 8.18
CA LYS A 136 -10.49 22.23 7.56
C LYS A 136 -11.48 23.27 8.08
N GLU A 137 -12.76 22.93 8.16
CA GLU A 137 -13.81 23.81 8.69
C GLU A 137 -13.58 24.13 10.18
N GLU A 138 -13.22 23.14 11.01
CA GLU A 138 -12.86 23.36 12.41
C GLU A 138 -11.66 24.30 12.56
N PHE A 139 -10.67 24.20 11.66
CA PHE A 139 -9.51 25.08 11.66
C PHE A 139 -9.89 26.52 11.29
N GLU A 140 -10.66 26.72 10.22
CA GLU A 140 -11.13 28.04 9.78
C GLU A 140 -11.96 28.72 10.87
N ASN A 141 -12.91 28.00 11.49
CA ASN A 141 -13.71 28.49 12.60
C ASN A 141 -12.87 28.95 13.81
N ARG A 142 -11.74 28.27 14.08
CA ARG A 142 -10.82 28.67 15.17
C ARG A 142 -10.04 29.93 14.82
N VAL A 143 -9.65 30.09 13.55
CA VAL A 143 -8.96 31.30 13.07
C VAL A 143 -9.88 32.51 13.14
N ASP A 144 -11.12 32.37 12.70
CA ASP A 144 -12.11 33.46 12.72
C ASP A 144 -12.42 33.91 14.15
N ARG A 145 -12.64 32.95 15.06
CA ARG A 145 -12.85 33.28 16.48
C ARG A 145 -11.65 34.01 17.09
N ALA A 146 -10.43 33.59 16.77
CA ALA A 146 -9.23 34.27 17.24
C ALA A 146 -9.16 35.71 16.71
N ARG A 147 -9.49 35.92 15.43
CA ARG A 147 -9.51 37.26 14.80
C ARG A 147 -10.51 38.19 15.50
N GLU A 148 -11.74 37.72 15.76
CA GLU A 148 -12.75 38.50 16.49
C GLU A 148 -12.30 38.87 17.92
N GLU A 149 -11.59 37.96 18.61
CA GLU A 149 -11.05 38.23 19.94
C GLU A 149 -9.94 39.28 19.93
N TYR A 150 -9.12 39.31 18.88
CA TYR A 150 -8.09 40.35 18.69
C TYR A 150 -8.73 41.71 18.40
N GLU A 151 -9.76 41.77 17.54
CA GLU A 151 -10.46 43.01 17.21
C GLU A 151 -11.24 43.59 18.41
N LYS A 152 -11.72 42.76 19.33
CA LYS A 152 -12.37 43.22 20.58
C LYS A 152 -11.39 43.75 21.64
N LYS A 153 -10.09 43.44 21.53
CA LYS A 153 -9.06 43.82 22.51
C LYS A 153 -8.19 45.00 22.08
N GLY A 154 -8.24 45.40 20.81
CA GLY A 154 -7.57 46.59 20.27
C GLY A 154 -8.48 47.81 20.29
#